data_AF-C1ASN8-F1
#
_entry.id   AF-C1ASN8-F1
#
_cell.length_a   1.000
_cell.length_b   1.000
_cell.length_c   1.000
_cell.angle_alpha   90.00
_cell.angle_beta   90.00
_cell.angle_gamma   90.00
#
_symmetry.space_group_name_H-M   'P 1'
#
loop_
_entity.id
_entity.type
_entity.pdbx_description
1 polymer ?
#
loop_
_entity_poly.entity_id
_entity_poly.type
_entity_poly.pdbx_seq_one_letter_code
_entity_poly.pdbx_strand_id
1 'polypeptide(L)'
;MFVLLRHAHAIGQQDWTASDALRPLSDLGRDQATGLIGTLAGVDLHVLYCSPTTRCLDTLAPLAAARGLHVQEHPLLAPDAATDELCAALDAIDLAGTLWCTHGEILTALAAITRADGTPAFPIGHTAKGGAWLLNARTPLRYLDPDPPQ
;
A
#
# COMPACT_ATOMS: atom_id res chain seq x y z
N MET A 1 14.45 -3.94 -2.77
CA MET A 1 13.28 -4.24 -1.91
C MET A 1 12.27 -3.14 -2.15
N PHE A 2 11.00 -3.46 -2.32
CA PHE A 2 9.91 -2.49 -2.39
C PHE A 2 8.74 -2.99 -1.55
N VAL A 3 7.83 -2.07 -1.20
CA VAL A 3 6.71 -2.36 -0.31
C VAL A 3 5.39 -2.12 -1.03
N LEU A 4 4.50 -3.10 -1.01
CA LEU A 4 3.08 -2.91 -1.33
C LEU A 4 2.30 -2.86 -0.02
N LEU A 5 1.58 -1.77 0.21
CA LEU A 5 0.84 -1.52 1.45
C LEU A 5 -0.65 -1.37 1.13
N ARG A 6 -1.51 -2.06 1.89
CA ARG A 6 -2.93 -1.72 1.93
C ARG A 6 -3.13 -0.61 2.95
N HIS A 7 -3.96 0.39 2.62
CA HIS A 7 -4.32 1.44 3.58
C HIS A 7 -4.81 0.86 4.92
N ALA A 8 -4.57 1.61 6.00
CA ALA A 8 -4.99 1.25 7.35
C ALA A 8 -6.52 1.28 7.52
N HIS A 9 -7.01 0.87 8.69
CA HIS A 9 -8.45 0.81 8.95
C HIS A 9 -9.14 2.18 8.75
N ALA A 10 -10.10 2.26 7.83
CA ALA A 10 -10.89 3.46 7.57
C ALA A 10 -12.25 3.41 8.27
N ILE A 11 -12.86 4.58 8.50
CA ILE A 11 -14.25 4.67 8.97
C ILE A 11 -15.15 3.80 8.08
N GLY A 12 -16.15 3.14 8.66
CA GLY A 12 -17.11 2.32 7.92
C GLY A 12 -17.79 3.11 6.80
N GLN A 13 -18.03 2.47 5.65
CA GLN A 13 -18.63 3.17 4.50
C GLN A 13 -20.03 3.69 4.84
N GLN A 14 -20.82 2.93 5.62
CA GLN A 14 -22.14 3.35 6.11
C GLN A 14 -22.09 4.53 7.11
N ASP A 15 -20.94 4.75 7.75
CA ASP A 15 -20.76 5.78 8.77
C ASP A 15 -20.13 7.07 8.19
N TRP A 16 -19.96 7.14 6.87
CA TRP A 16 -19.39 8.27 6.14
C TRP A 16 -20.38 8.83 5.13
N THR A 17 -20.58 10.14 5.14
CA THR A 17 -21.65 10.81 4.38
C THR A 17 -21.16 11.61 3.18
N ALA A 18 -19.85 11.85 3.07
CA ALA A 18 -19.26 12.55 1.94
C ALA A 18 -18.75 11.56 0.87
N SER A 19 -18.06 12.08 -0.15
CA SER A 19 -17.39 11.24 -1.16
C SER A 19 -16.50 10.18 -0.49
N ASP A 20 -16.56 8.93 -0.96
CA ASP A 20 -15.75 7.83 -0.42
C ASP A 20 -14.25 8.11 -0.53
N ALA A 21 -13.83 8.86 -1.57
CA ALA A 21 -12.45 9.27 -1.75
C ALA A 21 -11.92 10.12 -0.57
N LEU A 22 -12.82 10.84 0.11
CA LEU A 22 -12.51 11.68 1.27
C LEU A 22 -12.63 10.94 2.61
N ARG A 23 -13.00 9.65 2.61
CA ARG A 23 -13.22 8.87 3.83
C ARG A 23 -11.89 8.69 4.57
N PRO A 24 -11.76 9.16 5.83
CA PRO A 24 -10.51 9.15 6.56
C PRO A 24 -10.29 7.83 7.30
N LEU A 25 -9.12 7.72 7.93
CA LEU A 25 -8.84 6.64 8.87
C LEU A 25 -9.75 6.68 10.10
N SER A 26 -10.12 5.51 10.61
CA SER A 26 -10.71 5.40 11.95
C SER A 26 -9.63 5.57 13.02
N ASP A 27 -10.01 5.58 14.30
CA ASP A 27 -9.07 5.66 15.42
C ASP A 27 -8.03 4.54 15.37
N LEU A 28 -8.49 3.29 15.23
CA LEU A 28 -7.64 2.12 14.97
C LEU A 28 -6.71 2.31 13.77
N GLY A 29 -7.18 2.92 12.68
CA GLY A 29 -6.38 3.16 11.49
C GLY A 29 -5.27 4.16 11.73
N ARG A 30 -5.51 5.19 12.54
CA ARG A 30 -4.47 6.18 12.90
C ARG A 30 -3.39 5.56 13.77
N ASP A 31 -3.76 4.65 14.67
CA ASP A 31 -2.79 3.86 15.44
C ASP A 31 -1.97 2.96 14.52
N GLN A 32 -2.63 2.26 13.58
CA GLN A 32 -1.97 1.43 12.56
C GLN A 32 -1.00 2.22 11.68
N ALA A 33 -1.41 3.42 11.23
CA ALA A 33 -0.57 4.31 10.45
C ALA A 33 0.68 4.76 11.23
N THR A 34 0.54 4.98 12.53
CA THR A 34 1.67 5.29 13.42
C THR A 34 2.59 4.07 13.60
N GLY A 35 2.02 2.87 13.76
CA GLY A 35 2.78 1.62 13.90
C GLY A 35 3.68 1.30 12.71
N LEU A 36 3.35 1.79 11.49
CA LEU A 36 4.20 1.65 10.31
C LEU A 36 5.63 2.15 10.51
N ILE A 37 5.84 3.15 11.38
CA ILE A 37 7.18 3.68 11.70
C ILE A 37 8.08 2.55 12.25
N GLY A 38 7.56 1.79 13.21
CA GLY A 38 8.26 0.66 13.82
C GLY A 38 8.30 -0.55 12.89
N THR A 39 7.16 -0.92 12.31
CA THR A 39 7.03 -2.07 11.41
C THR A 39 7.99 -2.02 10.22
N LEU A 40 8.26 -0.82 9.70
CA LEU A 40 9.16 -0.61 8.57
C LEU A 40 10.56 -0.12 8.95
N ALA A 41 10.91 0.01 10.24
CA ALA A 41 12.15 0.69 10.68
C ALA A 41 13.44 0.19 10.00
N GLY A 42 13.53 -1.11 9.67
CA GLY A 42 14.68 -1.71 8.96
C GLY A 42 14.58 -1.72 7.43
N VAL A 43 13.54 -1.13 6.85
CA VAL A 43 13.33 -1.04 5.40
C VAL A 43 13.85 0.30 4.93
N ASP A 44 14.86 0.28 4.06
CA ASP A 44 15.38 1.47 3.39
C ASP A 44 14.36 1.96 2.36
N LEU A 45 13.77 3.12 2.62
CA LEU A 45 12.74 3.75 1.79
C LEU A 45 13.16 5.18 1.46
N HIS A 46 13.01 5.57 0.20
CA HIS A 46 13.31 6.93 -0.26
C HIS A 46 12.13 7.61 -0.98
N VAL A 47 11.12 6.87 -1.43
CA VAL A 47 9.91 7.43 -2.04
C VAL A 47 8.66 6.67 -1.59
N LEU A 48 7.60 7.43 -1.31
CA LEU A 48 6.30 6.91 -0.94
C LEU A 48 5.27 7.28 -2.02
N TYR A 49 4.70 6.30 -2.71
CA TYR A 49 3.60 6.46 -3.65
C TYR A 49 2.28 6.05 -3.01
N CYS A 50 1.21 6.74 -3.38
CA CYS A 50 -0.08 6.60 -2.71
C CYS A 50 -1.26 6.80 -3.66
N SER A 51 -2.33 6.03 -3.48
CA SER A 51 -3.67 6.39 -3.98
C SER A 51 -4.06 7.81 -3.54
N PRO A 52 -4.75 8.60 -4.40
CA PRO A 52 -5.20 9.96 -4.05
C PRO A 52 -6.32 10.01 -2.99
N THR A 53 -6.80 8.87 -2.51
CA THR A 53 -7.82 8.79 -1.46
C THR A 53 -7.27 9.19 -0.08
N THR A 54 -8.05 9.92 0.72
CA THR A 54 -7.66 10.41 2.06
C THR A 54 -7.15 9.30 2.98
N ARG A 55 -7.84 8.16 3.08
CA ARG A 55 -7.37 7.01 3.90
C ARG A 55 -5.95 6.52 3.55
N CYS A 56 -5.55 6.57 2.27
CA CYS A 56 -4.21 6.14 1.88
C CYS A 56 -3.18 7.21 2.23
N LEU A 57 -3.48 8.49 1.98
CA LEU A 57 -2.63 9.62 2.36
C LEU A 57 -2.41 9.66 3.88
N ASP A 58 -3.48 9.55 4.66
CA ASP A 58 -3.47 9.50 6.11
C ASP A 58 -2.67 8.29 6.64
N THR A 59 -2.70 7.15 5.92
CA THR A 59 -1.92 5.96 6.29
C THR A 59 -0.42 6.24 6.24
N LEU A 60 0.03 7.02 5.25
CA LEU A 60 1.46 7.29 5.05
C LEU A 60 1.96 8.52 5.79
N ALA A 61 1.08 9.44 6.19
CA ALA A 61 1.48 10.71 6.79
C ALA A 61 2.42 10.55 8.01
N PRO A 62 2.19 9.64 8.98
CA PRO A 62 3.11 9.47 10.11
C PRO A 62 4.50 8.97 9.68
N LEU A 63 4.54 8.00 8.77
CA LEU A 63 5.79 7.44 8.24
C LEU A 63 6.60 8.50 7.46
N ALA A 64 5.91 9.27 6.62
CA ALA A 64 6.50 10.35 5.84
C ALA A 64 7.13 11.40 6.75
N ALA A 65 6.40 11.85 7.78
CA ALA A 65 6.89 12.82 8.76
C ALA A 65 8.09 12.28 9.55
N ALA A 66 8.02 11.03 10.03
CA ALA A 66 9.09 10.42 10.82
C ALA A 66 10.41 10.24 10.03
N ARG A 67 10.32 10.09 8.71
CA ARG A 67 11.48 9.84 7.84
C ARG A 67 11.91 11.05 7.00
N GLY A 68 11.15 12.15 7.03
CA GLY A 68 11.38 13.28 6.15
C GLY A 68 11.18 12.93 4.66
N LEU A 69 10.27 12.01 4.35
CA LEU A 69 9.95 11.59 2.98
C LEU A 69 8.71 12.32 2.45
N HIS A 70 8.64 12.46 1.14
CA HIS A 70 7.45 12.99 0.47
C HIS A 70 6.52 11.85 0.03
N VAL A 71 5.22 12.07 0.19
CA VAL A 71 4.18 11.22 -0.39
C VAL A 71 3.80 11.78 -1.76
N GLN A 72 3.86 10.94 -2.78
CA GLN A 72 3.48 11.25 -4.15
C GLN A 72 2.19 10.51 -4.50
N GLU A 73 1.16 11.26 -4.85
CA GLU A 73 -0.08 10.68 -5.34
C GLU A 73 0.14 10.05 -6.72
N HIS A 74 -0.42 8.86 -6.92
CA HIS A 74 -0.35 8.16 -8.19
C HIS A 74 -1.74 7.66 -8.59
N PRO A 75 -2.28 8.11 -9.74
CA PRO A 75 -3.66 7.79 -10.15
C PRO A 75 -3.88 6.29 -10.35
N LEU A 76 -2.87 5.55 -10.83
CA LEU A 76 -2.96 4.08 -10.98
C LEU A 76 -3.08 3.30 -9.66
N LEU A 77 -2.97 3.97 -8.50
CA LEU A 77 -3.20 3.34 -7.20
C LEU A 77 -4.64 3.54 -6.68
N ALA A 78 -5.47 4.29 -7.40
CA ALA A 78 -6.87 4.53 -7.04
C ALA A 78 -7.72 3.22 -7.07
N PRO A 79 -8.84 3.16 -6.33
CA PRO A 79 -9.69 1.96 -6.25
C PRO A 79 -10.20 1.43 -7.60
N ASP A 80 -10.39 2.35 -8.55
CA ASP A 80 -10.98 2.15 -9.88
C ASP A 80 -9.94 2.13 -11.00
N ALA A 81 -8.65 2.15 -10.66
CA ALA A 81 -7.58 2.15 -11.64
C ALA A 81 -7.45 0.83 -12.40
N ALA A 82 -7.02 0.93 -13.67
CA ALA A 82 -6.67 -0.21 -14.50
C ALA A 82 -5.43 -0.92 -13.94
N THR A 83 -5.61 -2.14 -13.43
CA THR A 83 -4.54 -2.86 -12.72
C THR A 83 -3.47 -3.40 -13.67
N ASP A 84 -3.81 -3.69 -14.91
CA ASP A 84 -2.87 -4.03 -15.98
C ASP A 84 -1.93 -2.86 -16.31
N GLU A 85 -2.45 -1.63 -16.35
CA GLU A 85 -1.62 -0.43 -16.48
C GLU A 85 -0.71 -0.23 -15.27
N LEU A 86 -1.21 -0.45 -14.05
CA LEU A 86 -0.38 -0.41 -12.83
C LEU A 86 0.74 -1.46 -12.88
N CYS A 87 0.42 -2.69 -13.29
CA CYS A 87 1.39 -3.76 -13.44
C CYS A 87 2.49 -3.37 -14.44
N ALA A 88 2.10 -2.84 -15.60
CA ALA A 88 3.05 -2.38 -16.61
C ALA A 88 3.92 -1.22 -16.10
N ALA A 89 3.35 -0.28 -15.36
CA ALA A 89 4.09 0.83 -14.75
C ALA A 89 5.11 0.36 -13.71
N LEU A 90 4.72 -0.58 -12.84
CA LEU A 90 5.61 -1.18 -11.83
C LEU A 90 6.75 -1.98 -12.48
N ASP A 91 6.48 -2.68 -13.59
CA ASP A 91 7.50 -3.45 -14.33
C ASP A 91 8.48 -2.54 -15.12
N ALA A 92 8.10 -1.29 -15.40
CA ALA A 92 8.89 -0.35 -16.19
C ALA A 92 9.89 0.49 -15.37
N ILE A 93 9.86 0.42 -14.04
CA ILE A 93 10.65 1.28 -13.15
C ILE A 93 11.53 0.47 -12.19
N ASP A 94 12.56 1.11 -11.64
CA ASP A 94 13.27 0.55 -10.49
C ASP A 94 12.43 0.77 -9.22
N LEU A 95 11.92 -0.32 -8.66
CA LEU A 95 11.11 -0.29 -7.46
C LEU A 95 11.94 -0.26 -6.17
N ALA A 96 13.27 -0.44 -6.24
CA ALA A 96 14.09 -0.47 -5.03
C ALA A 96 13.83 0.76 -4.15
N GLY A 97 13.60 0.54 -2.85
CA GLY A 97 13.36 1.58 -1.84
C GLY A 97 12.08 2.38 -2.00
N THR A 98 11.11 1.87 -2.77
CA THR A 98 9.78 2.49 -2.93
C THR A 98 8.72 1.79 -2.07
N LEU A 99 7.74 2.54 -1.59
CA LEU A 99 6.52 2.03 -0.97
C LEU A 99 5.30 2.50 -1.76
N TRP A 100 4.33 1.62 -1.99
CA TRP A 100 3.11 1.89 -2.75
C TRP A 100 1.89 1.56 -1.90
N CYS A 101 1.16 2.58 -1.45
CA CYS A 101 -0.06 2.44 -0.66
C CYS A 101 -1.30 2.46 -1.57
N THR A 102 -2.11 1.40 -1.50
CA THR A 102 -3.33 1.23 -2.31
C THR A 102 -4.42 0.49 -1.53
N HIS A 103 -5.40 -0.06 -2.25
CA HIS A 103 -6.62 -0.69 -1.73
C HIS A 103 -6.55 -2.22 -1.84
N GLY A 104 -7.47 -2.90 -1.15
CA GLY A 104 -7.47 -4.36 -1.13
C GLY A 104 -7.81 -4.98 -2.49
N GLU A 105 -8.70 -4.33 -3.23
CA GLU A 105 -9.12 -4.69 -4.59
C GLU A 105 -7.96 -4.62 -5.59
N ILE A 106 -7.13 -3.57 -5.53
CA ILE A 106 -5.95 -3.43 -6.39
C ILE A 106 -4.90 -4.50 -6.08
N LEU A 107 -4.62 -4.77 -4.79
CA LEU A 107 -3.69 -5.84 -4.42
C LEU A 107 -4.20 -7.22 -4.84
N THR A 108 -5.51 -7.46 -4.72
CA THR A 108 -6.14 -8.71 -5.16
C THR A 108 -6.04 -8.87 -6.68
N ALA A 109 -6.27 -7.80 -7.43
CA ALA A 109 -6.14 -7.80 -8.88
C ALA A 109 -4.68 -8.01 -9.31
N LEU A 110 -3.70 -7.35 -8.67
CA LEU A 110 -2.27 -7.56 -8.95
C LEU A 110 -1.83 -9.00 -8.69
N ALA A 111 -2.32 -9.61 -7.61
CA ALA A 111 -2.03 -11.02 -7.28
C ALA A 111 -2.56 -12.01 -8.34
N ALA A 112 -3.61 -11.63 -9.07
CA ALA A 112 -4.23 -12.46 -10.10
C ALA A 112 -3.52 -12.36 -11.46
N ILE A 113 -2.65 -11.38 -11.67
CA ILE A 113 -1.91 -11.21 -12.93
C ILE A 113 -0.85 -12.30 -13.05
N THR A 114 -0.82 -12.97 -14.20
CA THR A 114 0.18 -13.98 -14.55
C THR A 114 1.02 -13.50 -15.73
N ARG A 115 2.30 -13.79 -15.68
CA ARG A 115 3.24 -13.58 -16.78
C ARG A 115 3.05 -14.65 -17.85
N ALA A 116 3.62 -14.41 -19.03
CA ALA A 116 3.53 -15.32 -20.17
C ALA A 116 4.08 -16.72 -19.88
N ASP A 117 5.00 -16.86 -18.92
CA ASP A 117 5.56 -18.13 -18.45
C ASP A 117 4.71 -18.83 -17.39
N GLY A 118 3.52 -18.29 -17.07
CA GLY A 118 2.59 -18.83 -16.08
C GLY A 118 2.93 -18.46 -14.63
N THR A 119 3.99 -17.69 -14.37
CA THR A 119 4.33 -17.25 -13.02
C THR A 119 3.47 -16.06 -12.58
N PRO A 120 3.13 -15.91 -11.29
CA PRO A 120 2.47 -14.71 -10.79
C PRO A 120 3.33 -13.46 -11.04
N ALA A 121 2.72 -12.38 -11.53
CA ALA A 121 3.42 -11.11 -11.70
C ALA A 121 3.89 -10.56 -10.35
N PHE A 122 3.01 -10.66 -9.35
CA PHE A 122 3.28 -10.33 -7.96
C PHE A 122 2.87 -11.53 -7.08
N PRO A 123 3.81 -12.18 -6.37
CA PRO A 123 3.51 -13.38 -5.58
C PRO A 123 2.81 -13.07 -4.23
N ILE A 124 1.92 -12.08 -4.18
CA ILE A 124 1.24 -11.64 -2.94
C ILE A 124 -0.10 -12.38 -2.73
N GLY A 125 -0.61 -12.33 -1.50
CA GLY A 125 -1.89 -12.93 -1.12
C GLY A 125 -2.86 -11.95 -0.48
N HIS A 126 -3.82 -12.48 0.30
CA HIS A 126 -4.74 -11.67 1.08
C HIS A 126 -3.97 -10.67 1.97
N THR A 127 -4.37 -9.41 1.93
CA THR A 127 -3.72 -8.31 2.64
C THR A 127 -4.70 -7.65 3.60
N ALA A 128 -4.43 -7.73 4.90
CA ALA A 128 -5.19 -7.03 5.94
C ALA A 128 -5.13 -5.50 5.72
N LYS A 129 -6.11 -4.73 6.20
CA LYS A 129 -5.98 -3.26 6.22
C LYS A 129 -4.78 -2.92 7.10
N GLY A 130 -3.89 -2.06 6.61
CA GLY A 130 -2.60 -1.73 7.24
C GLY A 130 -1.52 -2.81 7.08
N GLY A 131 -1.81 -3.92 6.42
CA GLY A 131 -0.85 -4.98 6.12
C GLY A 131 0.02 -4.64 4.91
N ALA A 132 1.27 -5.12 4.92
CA ALA A 132 2.26 -4.81 3.89
C ALA A 132 3.01 -6.05 3.39
N TRP A 133 3.35 -6.05 2.10
CA TRP A 133 4.22 -7.03 1.47
C TRP A 133 5.57 -6.40 1.15
N LEU A 134 6.64 -7.08 1.53
CA LEU A 134 8.03 -6.74 1.19
C LEU A 134 8.48 -7.64 0.05
N LEU A 135 8.76 -7.03 -1.10
CA LEU A 135 9.09 -7.71 -2.35
C LEU A 135 10.50 -7.37 -2.82
N ASN A 136 11.22 -8.38 -3.30
CA ASN A 136 12.57 -8.24 -3.83
C ASN A 136 12.89 -9.44 -4.72
N ALA A 137 13.68 -9.24 -5.78
CA ALA A 137 14.21 -10.34 -6.59
C ALA A 137 15.18 -11.25 -5.82
N ARG A 138 15.81 -10.75 -4.75
CA ARG A 138 16.90 -11.44 -4.03
C ARG A 138 16.54 -11.96 -2.63
N THR A 139 15.39 -11.59 -2.08
CA THR A 139 14.97 -12.04 -0.74
C THR A 139 13.58 -12.65 -0.81
N PRO A 140 13.25 -13.63 0.06
CA PRO A 140 11.90 -14.18 0.12
C PRO A 140 10.88 -13.07 0.35
N LEU A 141 9.72 -13.24 -0.28
CA LEU A 141 8.54 -12.45 0.02
C LEU A 141 8.24 -12.51 1.52
N ARG A 142 8.00 -11.34 2.14
CA ARG A 142 7.61 -11.26 3.54
C ARG A 142 6.33 -10.45 3.68
N TYR A 143 5.38 -10.98 4.44
CA TYR A 143 4.19 -10.24 4.87
C TYR A 143 4.41 -9.62 6.26
N LEU A 144 3.89 -8.42 6.45
CA LEU A 144 3.84 -7.69 7.71
C LEU A 144 2.39 -7.42 8.08
N ASP A 145 1.98 -7.88 9.25
CA ASP A 145 0.67 -7.58 9.81
C ASP A 145 0.56 -6.09 10.20
N PRO A 146 -0.66 -5.53 10.20
CA PRO A 146 -0.91 -4.22 10.79
C PRO A 146 -0.58 -4.25 12.29
N ASP A 147 -0.02 -3.16 12.79
CA ASP A 147 0.29 -2.96 14.20
C ASP A 147 -0.34 -1.64 14.67
N PRO A 148 -1.38 -1.66 15.53
CA PRO A 148 -2.00 -2.84 16.13
C PRO A 148 -2.84 -3.68 15.13
N PRO A 149 -3.09 -4.96 15.43
CA PRO A 149 -3.94 -5.82 14.61
C PRO A 149 -5.38 -5.29 14.50
N GLN A 150 -6.09 -5.73 13.45
CA GLN A 150 -7.49 -5.38 13.20
C GLN A 150 -8.47 -6.00 14.19
#